data_AF-A0A9D9U1G1-F1
#
_entry.id   AF-A0A9D9U1G1-F1
#
_cell.length_a   1.000
_cell.length_b   1.000
_cell.length_c   1.000
_cell.angle_alpha   90.00
_cell.angle_beta   90.00
_cell.angle_gamma   90.00
#
_symmetry.space_group_name_H-M   'P 1'
#
loop_
_entity.id
_entity.type
_entity.pdbx_description
1 polymer ?
#
loop_
_entity_poly.entity_id
_entity_poly.type
_entity_poly.pdbx_seq_one_letter_code
_entity_poly.pdbx_strand_id
1 'polypeptide(L)'
;LSLLRFAVFIVQYYMLFQLFGVDVLWWQTFWTVSVSFLVMAVIPTIAIAELAQRGKILIAIVSLYTANELGITLATAGIWFINLIIPAVVGSLLILRIKKIMKGNKDYAKH
;
A
#
# COMPACT_ATOMS: atom_id res chain seq x y z
N LEU A 1 -16.47 2.25 4.64
CA LEU A 1 -15.32 1.75 3.83
C LEU A 1 -13.98 2.32 4.29
N SER A 2 -13.86 3.64 4.50
CA SER A 2 -12.59 4.31 4.86
C SER A 2 -11.94 3.83 6.16
N LEU A 3 -12.74 3.50 7.19
CA LEU A 3 -12.23 2.98 8.47
C LEU A 3 -11.57 1.60 8.34
N LEU A 4 -12.20 0.68 7.60
CA LEU A 4 -11.63 -0.65 7.37
C LEU A 4 -10.31 -0.55 6.62
N ARG A 5 -10.27 0.28 5.57
CA ARG A 5 -9.04 0.56 4.82
C ARG A 5 -7.95 1.05 5.77
N PHE A 6 -8.27 2.02 6.62
CA PHE A 6 -7.33 2.57 7.59
C PHE A 6 -6.80 1.50 8.57
N ALA A 7 -7.68 0.65 9.12
CA ALA A 7 -7.27 -0.45 9.99
C ALA A 7 -6.32 -1.44 9.26
N VAL A 8 -6.62 -1.79 8.01
CA VAL A 8 -5.74 -2.62 7.17
C VAL A 8 -4.36 -1.98 6.99
N PHE A 9 -4.30 -0.66 6.75
CA PHE A 9 -3.02 0.05 6.64
C PHE A 9 -2.20 0.00 7.93
N ILE A 10 -2.84 0.16 9.10
CA ILE A 10 -2.14 0.07 10.38
C ILE A 10 -1.51 -1.32 10.55
N VAL A 11 -2.28 -2.38 10.27
CA VAL A 11 -1.79 -3.76 10.37
C VAL A 11 -0.65 -4.02 9.38
N GLN A 12 -0.79 -3.58 8.12
CA GLN A 12 0.26 -3.71 7.11
C GLN A 12 1.56 -3.00 7.51
N TYR A 13 1.47 -1.75 7.99
CA TYR A 13 2.64 -1.02 8.48
C TYR A 13 3.28 -1.70 9.67
N TYR A 14 2.49 -2.14 10.65
CA TYR A 14 3.02 -2.83 11.82
C TYR A 14 3.75 -4.12 11.43
N MET A 15 3.14 -4.96 10.60
CA MET A 15 3.74 -6.21 10.15
C MET A 15 5.04 -5.99 9.39
N LEU A 16 5.09 -5.00 8.48
CA LEU A 16 6.32 -4.73 7.73
C LEU A 16 7.39 -4.04 8.58
N PHE A 17 7.02 -3.18 9.52
CA PHE A 17 7.99 -2.64 10.47
C PHE A 17 8.65 -3.74 11.28
N GLN A 18 7.87 -4.69 11.80
CA GLN A 18 8.43 -5.86 12.48
C GLN A 18 9.30 -6.72 11.54
N LEU A 19 8.85 -6.93 10.30
CA LEU A 19 9.60 -7.71 9.30
C LEU A 19 10.97 -7.09 8.96
N PHE A 20 11.05 -5.76 8.88
CA PHE A 20 12.27 -5.03 8.51
C PHE A 20 13.09 -4.55 9.72
N GLY A 21 12.77 -5.02 10.94
CA GLY A 21 13.51 -4.68 12.16
C GLY A 21 13.37 -3.21 12.57
N VAL A 22 12.22 -2.61 12.32
CA VAL A 22 11.87 -1.27 12.79
C VAL A 22 11.20 -1.44 14.15
N ASP A 23 11.96 -1.18 15.21
CA ASP A 23 11.52 -1.34 16.61
C ASP A 23 10.48 -0.28 17.00
N VAL A 24 9.22 -0.55 16.64
CA VAL A 24 8.07 0.27 17.03
C VAL A 24 6.97 -0.55 17.67
N LEU A 25 6.38 0.00 18.72
CA LEU A 25 5.23 -0.56 19.40
C LEU A 25 3.97 -0.40 18.54
N TRP A 26 2.98 -1.27 18.78
CA TRP A 26 1.69 -1.22 18.09
C TRP A 26 1.03 0.19 18.17
N TRP A 27 1.03 0.80 19.35
CA TRP A 27 0.43 2.12 19.54
C TRP A 27 1.22 3.23 18.83
N GLN A 28 2.55 3.10 18.70
CA GLN A 28 3.40 4.04 17.94
C GLN A 28 3.07 3.96 16.46
N THR A 29 2.83 2.74 15.96
CA THR A 29 2.41 2.53 14.57
C THR A 29 1.04 3.15 14.31
N PHE A 30 0.09 2.99 15.24
CA PHE A 30 -1.23 3.62 15.13
C PHE A 30 -1.13 5.14 14.99
N TRP A 31 -0.36 5.82 15.86
CA TRP A 31 -0.18 7.27 15.79
C TRP A 31 0.58 7.70 14.54
N THR A 32 1.66 7.00 14.20
CA THR A 32 2.44 7.25 12.99
C THR A 32 1.55 7.24 11.74
N VAL A 33 0.74 6.20 11.56
CA VAL A 33 -0.12 6.05 10.38
C VAL A 33 -1.24 7.10 10.39
N SER A 34 -1.80 7.42 11.56
CA SER A 34 -2.81 8.47 11.71
C SER A 34 -2.26 9.84 11.27
N VAL A 35 -1.10 10.22 11.80
CA VAL A 35 -0.45 11.50 11.49
C VAL A 35 0.00 11.53 10.03
N SER A 36 0.57 10.44 9.50
CA SER A 36 1.00 10.41 8.09
C SER A 36 -0.19 10.63 7.15
N PHE A 37 -1.36 10.06 7.45
CA PHE A 37 -2.57 10.26 6.66
C PHE A 37 -3.07 11.70 6.70
N LEU A 38 -2.98 12.36 7.87
CA LEU A 38 -3.32 13.77 8.01
C LEU A 38 -2.34 14.65 7.22
N VAL A 39 -1.04 14.41 7.31
CA VAL A 39 -0.01 15.14 6.55
C VAL A 39 -0.23 14.97 5.04
N MET A 40 -0.49 13.74 4.58
CA MET A 40 -0.80 13.46 3.18
C MET A 40 -2.11 14.11 2.71
N ALA A 41 -3.07 14.37 3.61
CA ALA A 41 -4.31 15.06 3.24
C ALA A 41 -4.09 16.56 3.00
N VAL A 42 -3.07 17.16 3.62
CA VAL A 42 -2.76 18.58 3.49
C VAL A 42 -1.84 18.85 2.28
N ILE A 43 -0.88 17.97 2.02
CA ILE A 43 0.12 18.20 0.97
C ILE A 43 -0.44 17.72 -0.39
N PRO A 44 -0.55 18.60 -1.40
CA PRO A 44 -0.93 18.17 -2.75
C PRO A 44 0.21 17.33 -3.36
N THR A 45 -0.09 16.09 -3.74
CA THR A 45 0.90 15.14 -4.27
C THR A 45 0.59 14.76 -5.72
N ILE A 46 1.62 14.76 -6.57
CA ILE A 46 1.56 14.18 -7.92
C ILE A 46 1.87 12.67 -7.87
N ALA A 47 1.20 11.88 -8.71
CA ALA A 47 1.26 10.41 -8.66
C ALA A 47 2.68 9.83 -8.72
N ILE A 48 3.58 10.43 -9.52
CA ILE A 48 4.96 9.94 -9.69
C ILE A 48 5.80 10.16 -8.42
N ALA A 49 5.50 11.18 -7.62
CA ALA A 49 6.24 11.51 -6.40
C ALA A 49 5.67 10.83 -5.14
N GLU A 50 4.55 10.11 -5.27
CA GLU A 50 3.78 9.63 -4.12
C GLU A 50 4.57 8.68 -3.22
N LEU A 51 5.32 7.74 -3.81
CA LEU A 51 6.14 6.79 -3.05
C LEU A 51 7.27 7.51 -2.29
N ALA A 52 8.00 8.39 -2.96
CA ALA A 52 9.10 9.13 -2.38
C ALA A 52 8.62 10.06 -1.25
N GLN A 53 7.47 10.72 -1.45
CA GLN A 53 6.87 11.59 -0.45
C GLN A 53 6.38 10.80 0.78
N ARG A 54 5.71 9.66 0.57
CA ARG A 54 5.31 8.76 1.67
C ARG A 54 6.52 8.32 2.48
N GLY A 55 7.59 7.89 1.82
CA GLY A 55 8.83 7.49 2.49
C GLY A 55 9.38 8.60 3.37
N LYS A 56 9.47 9.83 2.86
CA LYS A 56 9.94 11.00 3.62
C LYS A 56 9.08 11.31 4.84
N ILE A 57 7.75 11.30 4.68
CA ILE A 57 6.82 11.55 5.80
C ILE A 57 6.99 10.48 6.88
N LEU A 58 7.08 9.21 6.48
CA LEU A 58 7.22 8.10 7.42
C LEU A 58 8.58 8.12 8.11
N ILE A 59 9.68 8.40 7.40
CA ILE A 59 11.00 8.60 8.02
C ILE A 59 10.93 9.73 9.04
N ALA A 60 10.34 10.88 8.69
CA ALA A 60 10.28 12.04 9.58
C ALA A 60 9.50 11.77 10.89
N ILE A 61 8.49 10.90 10.86
CA ILE A 61 7.68 10.57 12.04
C ILE A 61 8.30 9.39 12.81
N VAL A 62 8.71 8.34 12.12
CA VAL A 62 9.17 7.09 12.76
C VAL A 62 10.61 7.23 13.30
N SER A 63 11.40 8.17 12.77
CA SER A 63 12.72 8.50 13.32
C SER A 63 12.68 8.98 14.77
N LEU A 64 11.51 9.40 15.28
CA LEU A 64 11.28 9.70 16.68
C LEU A 64 11.39 8.47 17.60
N TYR A 65 11.25 7.26 17.04
CA TYR A 65 11.23 5.99 17.77
C TYR A 65 12.44 5.10 17.44
N THR A 66 12.98 5.18 16.22
CA THR A 66 14.07 4.30 15.76
C THR A 66 14.92 4.94 14.68
N ALA A 67 16.21 4.63 14.65
CA ALA A 67 17.16 5.11 13.64
C ALA A 67 17.17 4.26 12.35
N ASN A 68 16.36 3.20 12.25
CA ASN A 68 16.36 2.29 11.11
C ASN A 68 15.58 2.85 9.89
N GLU A 69 16.13 3.89 9.25
CA GLU A 69 15.55 4.54 8.07
C GLU A 69 15.42 3.60 6.86
N LEU A 70 16.37 2.68 6.71
CA LEU A 70 16.33 1.67 5.65
C LEU A 70 15.11 0.77 5.82
N GLY A 71 14.86 0.29 7.04
CA GLY A 71 13.69 -0.53 7.36
C GLY A 71 12.37 0.23 7.13
N ILE A 72 12.31 1.51 7.49
CA ILE A 72 11.13 2.37 7.24
C ILE A 72 10.87 2.52 5.74
N THR A 73 11.92 2.73 4.95
CA THR A 73 11.84 2.87 3.50
C THR A 73 11.38 1.57 2.84
N LEU A 74 11.95 0.43 3.24
CA LEU A 74 11.56 -0.89 2.73
C LEU A 74 10.12 -1.24 3.12
N ALA A 75 9.68 -0.93 4.33
CA ALA A 75 8.29 -1.10 4.75
C ALA A 75 7.34 -0.27 3.88
N THR A 76 7.67 1.01 3.65
CA THR A 76 6.86 1.91 2.81
C THR A 76 6.77 1.41 1.37
N ALA A 77 7.90 0.99 0.78
CA ALA A 77 7.95 0.41 -0.55
C ALA A 77 7.19 -0.93 -0.63
N GLY A 78 7.30 -1.77 0.40
CA GLY A 78 6.58 -3.04 0.49
C GLY A 78 5.06 -2.86 0.51
N ILE A 79 4.54 -1.87 1.26
CA ILE A 79 3.10 -1.56 1.25
C ILE A 79 2.65 -1.06 -0.11
N TRP A 80 3.43 -0.18 -0.73
CA TRP A 80 3.13 0.30 -2.07
C TRP A 80 3.09 -0.85 -3.08
N PHE A 81 4.04 -1.77 -2.99
CA PHE A 81 4.12 -2.97 -3.82
C PHE A 81 2.93 -3.92 -3.62
N ILE A 82 2.56 -4.22 -2.37
CA ILE A 82 1.38 -5.04 -2.04
C ILE A 82 0.11 -4.41 -2.63
N ASN A 83 -0.04 -3.10 -2.47
CA ASN A 83 -1.19 -2.36 -3.00
C ASN A 83 -1.21 -2.26 -4.51
N LEU A 84 -0.08 -2.44 -5.21
CA LEU A 84 -0.02 -2.50 -6.67
C LEU A 84 -0.29 -3.92 -7.20
N ILE A 85 0.27 -4.94 -6.55
CA ILE A 85 0.19 -6.34 -7.00
C ILE A 85 -1.21 -6.90 -6.84
N ILE A 86 -1.86 -6.69 -5.70
CA ILE A 86 -3.19 -7.26 -5.46
C ILE A 86 -4.17 -6.82 -6.57
N PRO A 87 -4.29 -5.52 -6.91
CA PRO A 87 -5.12 -5.08 -8.03
C PRO A 87 -4.67 -5.62 -9.39
N ALA A 88 -3.36 -5.67 -9.67
CA ALA A 88 -2.84 -6.15 -10.94
C ALA A 88 -3.18 -7.64 -11.19
N VAL A 89 -3.04 -8.48 -10.15
CA VAL A 89 -3.39 -9.90 -10.21
C VAL A 89 -4.90 -10.09 -10.40
N VAL A 90 -5.72 -9.39 -9.60
CA VAL A 90 -7.18 -9.47 -9.72
C VAL A 90 -7.64 -9.01 -11.11
N GLY A 91 -7.10 -7.89 -11.61
CA GLY A 91 -7.40 -7.37 -12.94
C GLY A 91 -7.02 -8.34 -14.05
N SER A 92 -5.84 -8.96 -13.98
CA SER A 92 -5.38 -9.97 -14.93
C SER A 92 -6.34 -11.17 -15.00
N LEU A 93 -6.74 -11.71 -13.83
CA LEU A 93 -7.69 -12.83 -13.76
C LEU A 93 -9.07 -12.48 -14.34
N LEU A 94 -9.55 -11.25 -14.11
CA LEU A 94 -10.80 -10.74 -14.68
C LEU A 94 -10.74 -10.65 -16.21
N ILE A 95 -9.67 -10.10 -16.77
CA ILE A 95 -9.47 -9.98 -18.23
C ILE A 95 -9.44 -11.36 -18.87
N LEU A 96 -8.76 -12.34 -18.27
CA LEU A 96 -8.74 -13.71 -18.77
C LEU A 96 -10.13 -14.34 -18.80
N ARG A 97 -10.94 -14.13 -17.76
CA ARG A 97 -12.34 -14.60 -17.72
C ARG A 97 -13.18 -13.94 -18.81
N ILE A 98 -13.09 -12.63 -18.97
CA ILE A 98 -13.86 -11.88 -19.99
C ILE A 98 -13.45 -12.32 -21.39
N LYS A 99 -12.15 -12.48 -21.66
CA LYS A 99 -11.63 -12.98 -22.95
C LYS A 99 -12.16 -14.38 -23.28
N LYS A 100 -12.26 -15.27 -22.28
CA LYS A 100 -12.82 -16.62 -22.46
C LYS A 100 -14.30 -16.57 -22.86
N ILE A 101 -15.10 -15.73 -22.20
CA ILE A 101 -16.53 -15.56 -22.50
C ILE A 101 -16.74 -14.99 -23.91
N MET A 102 -16.01 -13.92 -24.26
CA MET A 102 -16.12 -13.30 -25.60
C MET A 102 -15.69 -14.25 -26.72
N LYS A 103 -14.66 -15.09 -26.48
CA LYS A 103 -14.24 -16.09 -27.47
C LYS A 103 -15.32 -17.14 -27.69
N GLY A 104 -15.97 -17.62 -26.62
CA GLY A 104 -17.11 -18.53 -26.74
C GLY A 104 -18.26 -17.95 -27.55
N ASN A 105 -18.61 -16.68 -27.32
CA ASN A 105 -19.71 -16.02 -28.06
C ASN A 105 -19.43 -15.86 -29.56
N LYS A 106 -18.15 -15.71 -29.96
CA LYS A 106 -17.75 -15.65 -31.37
C LYS A 106 -17.85 -17.00 -32.09
N ASP A 107 -17.74 -18.13 -31.39
CA ASP A 107 -17.91 -19.46 -31.99
C ASP A 107 -19.40 -19.77 -32.23
N TYR A 108 -20.31 -19.34 -31.35
CA TYR A 108 -21.76 -19.53 -31.57
C TYR A 108 -22.32 -18.70 -32.73
N ALA A 109 -21.78 -17.51 -33.00
CA ALA A 109 -22.25 -16.63 -34.07
C ALA A 109 -21.78 -17.03 -35.48
N LYS A 110 -20.95 -18.08 -35.60
CA LYS A 110 -20.45 -18.59 -36.89
C LYS A 110 -21.21 -19.81 -37.42
N HIS A 111 -22.15 -20.34 -36.64
CA HIS A 111 -23.07 -21.41 -37.02
C HIS A 111 -24.46 -20.83 -37.24
#